data_AF-A0A2K2TXX6-F1
#
_entry.id   AF-A0A2K2TXX6-F1
#
_cell.length_a   1.000
_cell.length_b   1.000
_cell.length_c   1.000
_cell.angle_alpha   90.00
_cell.angle_beta   90.00
_cell.angle_gamma   90.00
#
_symmetry.space_group_name_H-M   'P 1'
#
loop_
_entity.id
_entity.type
_entity.pdbx_description
1 polymer ?
#
loop_
_entity_poly.entity_id
_entity_poly.type
_entity_poly.pdbx_seq_one_letter_code
_entity_poly.pdbx_strand_id
1 'polypeptide(L)'
;MAKLQYMTLANLTEYNDLLGADLLTKINEAVSPAIKTVSLSDDKQTLYFYTKKAPVTVDDAAFSIPLPAPVDISGKIDKVSNSTAGNLASLTADGSIADSGKKAADFASKSDISNLNAYVGTIPADSNASSVIEYAKEAADKAKADASYDDTELRAKVTANTDAVAILNGTGTGSVSKTVYDAVAEVVAGAPESMDTLKEISDWIQGHSSDAASMNSRIGDNKADIDALKSLIGQLPEGSKAKTIIAYIAEYVTNAVGNIDLSKFALVTDLTAAVGRISKNEAAVTAINEAAAALTARVTTAETDIDTVEKGLKTANTNIGTNTSNIQNNLSKITALEGLVGDGFEPIPSASIRSLFNK
;
A
#
# COMPACT_ATOMS: atom_id res chain seq x y z
N MET A 1 41.20 44.74 -186.73
CA MET A 1 40.68 44.58 -185.35
C MET A 1 39.50 43.62 -185.38
N ALA A 2 39.54 42.53 -184.61
CA ALA A 2 38.51 41.48 -184.55
C ALA A 2 38.73 40.62 -183.30
N LYS A 3 37.72 40.02 -182.63
CA LYS A 3 36.27 40.27 -182.53
C LYS A 3 35.81 39.53 -181.26
N LEU A 4 35.10 40.20 -180.36
CA LEU A 4 34.59 39.60 -179.12
C LEU A 4 33.39 38.68 -179.38
N GLN A 5 33.40 37.51 -178.73
CA GLN A 5 32.24 36.62 -178.59
C GLN A 5 31.60 36.80 -177.20
N TYR A 6 30.27 36.75 -177.15
CA TYR A 6 29.42 37.04 -175.99
C TYR A 6 28.23 36.07 -175.95
N MET A 7 27.71 35.76 -174.76
CA MET A 7 26.37 35.15 -174.63
C MET A 7 25.32 36.22 -174.89
N THR A 8 24.34 35.88 -175.71
CA THR A 8 23.19 36.74 -175.94
C THR A 8 22.26 36.68 -174.73
N LEU A 9 21.40 37.69 -174.61
CA LEU A 9 20.36 37.72 -173.60
C LEU A 9 19.48 36.46 -173.67
N ALA A 10 19.24 35.91 -174.87
CA ALA A 10 18.48 34.68 -175.07
C ALA A 10 19.12 33.47 -174.38
N ASN A 11 20.44 33.31 -174.49
CA ASN A 11 21.16 32.20 -173.86
C ASN A 11 21.17 32.31 -172.33
N LEU A 12 21.10 33.53 -171.79
CA LEU A 12 20.98 33.76 -170.34
C LEU A 12 19.56 33.45 -169.85
N THR A 13 18.54 33.81 -170.63
CA THR A 13 17.13 33.52 -170.35
C THR A 13 16.88 32.01 -170.32
N GLU A 14 17.39 31.27 -171.31
CA GLU A 14 17.22 29.81 -171.39
C GLU A 14 17.82 29.08 -170.19
N TYR A 15 18.95 29.55 -169.66
CA TYR A 15 19.54 28.99 -168.45
C TYR A 15 18.74 29.31 -167.18
N ASN A 16 18.20 30.53 -167.08
CA ASN A 16 17.36 30.95 -165.97
C ASN A 16 16.01 30.22 -165.96
N ASP A 17 15.46 29.91 -167.13
CA ASP A 17 14.22 29.14 -167.28
C ASP A 17 14.41 27.66 -166.85
N LEU A 18 15.61 27.09 -167.06
CA LEU A 18 15.94 25.72 -166.64
C LEU A 18 16.19 25.58 -165.13
N LEU A 19 16.64 26.64 -164.45
CA LEU A 19 16.86 26.64 -162.99
C LEU A 19 15.57 26.95 -162.19
N GLY A 20 14.57 27.54 -162.83
CA GLY A 20 13.37 28.07 -162.19
C GLY A 20 12.14 27.17 -162.35
N ALA A 21 11.35 27.09 -161.28
CA ALA A 21 9.99 26.57 -161.24
C ALA A 21 9.77 25.05 -161.37
N ASP A 22 10.37 24.32 -162.33
CA ASP A 22 9.89 22.94 -162.58
C ASP A 22 10.31 21.93 -161.49
N LEU A 23 11.51 22.10 -160.92
CA LEU A 23 12.01 21.23 -159.84
C LEU A 23 11.34 21.56 -158.48
N LEU A 24 11.16 22.85 -158.21
CA LEU A 24 10.61 23.34 -156.95
C LEU A 24 9.11 23.02 -156.83
N THR A 25 8.38 23.05 -157.95
CA THR A 25 6.94 22.72 -157.98
C THR A 25 6.70 21.23 -157.74
N LYS A 26 7.51 20.34 -158.32
CA LYS A 26 7.40 18.89 -158.09
C LYS A 26 7.72 18.49 -156.63
N ILE A 27 8.66 19.18 -155.98
CA ILE A 27 8.94 19.00 -154.56
C ILE A 27 7.80 19.57 -153.69
N ASN A 28 7.23 20.72 -154.06
CA ASN A 28 6.17 21.36 -153.27
C ASN A 28 4.83 20.61 -153.37
N GLU A 29 4.46 20.06 -154.53
CA GLU A 29 3.25 19.24 -154.70
C GLU A 29 3.34 17.91 -153.94
N ALA A 30 4.53 17.35 -153.75
CA ALA A 30 4.72 16.11 -153.01
C ALA A 30 4.68 16.28 -151.47
N VAL A 31 5.01 17.46 -150.94
CA VAL A 31 5.23 17.65 -149.49
C VAL A 31 4.18 18.58 -148.82
N SER A 32 3.53 19.46 -149.58
CA SER A 32 2.48 20.37 -149.06
C SER A 32 1.19 19.68 -148.55
N PRO A 33 0.75 18.48 -149.01
CA PRO A 33 -0.49 17.87 -148.50
C PRO A 33 -0.38 17.06 -147.19
N ALA A 34 0.78 16.92 -146.56
CA ALA A 34 1.08 15.70 -145.80
C ALA A 34 0.45 15.54 -144.39
N ILE A 35 0.08 16.57 -143.62
CA ILE A 35 -0.60 16.36 -142.32
C ILE A 35 -1.65 17.44 -142.10
N LYS A 36 -2.91 17.03 -141.83
CA LYS A 36 -4.07 17.94 -141.68
C LYS A 36 -4.71 17.86 -140.30
N THR A 37 -4.51 16.77 -139.57
CA THR A 37 -5.09 16.58 -138.23
C THR A 37 -4.22 15.68 -137.38
N VAL A 38 -4.32 15.82 -136.06
CA VAL A 38 -3.63 15.00 -135.05
C VAL A 38 -4.65 14.58 -133.99
N SER A 39 -4.54 13.35 -133.47
CA SER A 39 -5.31 12.86 -132.33
C SER A 39 -4.40 12.17 -131.31
N LEU A 40 -4.94 11.91 -130.11
CA LEU A 40 -4.30 11.05 -129.10
C LEU A 40 -5.11 9.75 -128.96
N SER A 41 -4.43 8.68 -128.55
CA SER A 41 -5.06 7.47 -128.02
C SER A 41 -5.84 7.75 -126.74
N ASP A 42 -6.80 6.87 -126.41
CA ASP A 42 -7.64 7.01 -125.21
C ASP A 42 -6.85 6.95 -123.90
N ASP A 43 -5.77 6.17 -123.87
CA ASP A 43 -4.83 6.11 -122.75
C ASP A 43 -3.88 7.32 -122.70
N LYS A 44 -3.96 8.21 -123.70
CA LYS A 44 -3.15 9.42 -123.89
C LYS A 44 -1.65 9.16 -124.03
N GLN A 45 -1.25 7.95 -124.42
CA GLN A 45 0.15 7.55 -124.56
C GLN A 45 0.64 7.53 -126.01
N THR A 46 -0.20 7.74 -127.02
CA THR A 46 0.24 7.77 -128.42
C THR A 46 -0.43 8.92 -129.17
N LEU A 47 0.37 9.66 -129.94
CA LEU A 47 -0.08 10.69 -130.87
C LEU A 47 -0.16 10.10 -132.28
N TYR A 48 -1.31 10.25 -132.93
CA TYR A 48 -1.52 9.83 -134.33
C TYR A 48 -1.64 11.04 -135.24
N PHE A 49 -0.93 11.03 -136.37
CA PHE A 49 -0.90 12.12 -137.34
C PHE A 49 -1.52 11.68 -138.67
N TYR A 50 -2.40 12.50 -139.24
CA TYR A 50 -3.20 12.12 -140.41
C TYR A 50 -3.05 13.13 -141.54
N THR A 51 -2.97 12.63 -142.78
CA THR A 51 -2.97 13.43 -144.01
C THR A 51 -4.39 13.94 -144.38
N LYS A 52 -5.43 13.40 -143.73
CA LYS A 52 -6.85 13.74 -143.93
C LYS A 52 -7.31 14.69 -142.82
N LYS A 53 -8.26 15.58 -143.14
CA LYS A 53 -8.80 16.60 -142.22
C LYS A 53 -9.79 16.05 -141.17
N ALA A 54 -10.33 14.86 -141.39
CA ALA A 54 -11.28 14.17 -140.51
C ALA A 54 -11.10 12.64 -140.66
N PRO A 55 -10.06 12.05 -140.04
CA PRO A 55 -9.85 10.59 -140.05
C PRO A 55 -10.94 9.88 -139.25
N VAL A 56 -11.31 8.66 -139.67
CA VAL A 56 -12.43 7.91 -139.04
C VAL A 56 -11.90 6.92 -138.02
N THR A 57 -10.71 6.35 -138.26
CA THR A 57 -10.05 5.40 -137.35
C THR A 57 -8.57 5.73 -137.19
N VAL A 58 -7.92 5.17 -136.17
CA VAL A 58 -6.47 5.35 -135.95
C VAL A 58 -5.63 4.70 -137.05
N ASP A 59 -6.16 3.71 -137.75
CA ASP A 59 -5.49 3.05 -138.88
C ASP A 59 -5.31 3.97 -140.10
N ASP A 60 -6.06 5.07 -140.18
CA ASP A 60 -5.85 6.13 -141.20
C ASP A 60 -4.57 6.95 -140.94
N ALA A 61 -3.86 6.73 -139.83
CA ALA A 61 -2.70 7.53 -139.46
C ALA A 61 -1.54 7.32 -140.44
N ALA A 62 -0.97 8.42 -140.91
CA ALA A 62 0.22 8.39 -141.76
C ALA A 62 1.45 7.92 -140.98
N PHE A 63 1.53 8.29 -139.71
CA PHE A 63 2.46 7.73 -138.72
C PHE A 63 1.99 8.07 -137.29
N SER A 64 2.60 7.42 -136.29
CA SER A 64 2.32 7.67 -134.87
C SER A 64 3.59 7.82 -134.04
N ILE A 65 3.47 8.48 -132.89
CA ILE A 65 4.55 8.68 -131.92
C ILE A 65 4.05 8.23 -130.52
N PRO A 66 4.70 7.23 -129.88
CA PRO A 66 4.43 6.91 -128.48
C PRO A 66 5.08 7.93 -127.54
N LEU A 67 4.34 8.32 -126.49
CA LEU A 67 4.77 9.17 -125.38
C LEU A 67 5.24 8.30 -124.20
N PRO A 68 6.17 8.79 -123.34
CA PRO A 68 6.63 8.04 -122.17
C PRO A 68 5.52 7.77 -121.14
N ALA A 69 5.56 6.62 -120.48
CA ALA A 69 4.58 6.25 -119.44
C ALA A 69 4.65 7.20 -118.23
N PRO A 70 3.50 7.61 -117.63
CA PRO A 70 3.48 8.41 -116.41
C PRO A 70 4.14 7.69 -115.22
N VAL A 71 4.85 8.42 -114.36
CA VAL A 71 5.42 7.86 -113.12
C VAL A 71 4.38 7.91 -112.00
N ASP A 72 4.10 6.76 -111.37
CA ASP A 72 3.24 6.68 -110.18
C ASP A 72 3.95 7.27 -108.96
N ILE A 73 3.29 8.22 -108.28
CA ILE A 73 3.76 8.88 -107.06
C ILE A 73 2.92 8.51 -105.83
N SER A 74 1.91 7.65 -105.99
CA SER A 74 1.18 7.10 -104.85
C SER A 74 2.09 6.17 -104.04
N GLY A 75 2.16 6.36 -102.71
CA GLY A 75 3.09 5.64 -101.83
C GLY A 75 4.42 6.35 -101.50
N LYS A 76 4.63 7.60 -101.97
CA LYS A 76 5.81 8.41 -101.56
C LYS A 76 5.68 8.97 -100.12
N ILE A 77 4.46 9.06 -99.59
CA ILE A 77 4.12 9.30 -98.16
C ILE A 77 2.80 8.56 -97.88
N ASP A 78 2.78 7.63 -96.92
CA ASP A 78 1.56 6.98 -96.47
C ASP A 78 0.73 7.92 -95.57
N LYS A 79 -0.60 7.89 -95.72
CA LYS A 79 -1.49 8.57 -94.78
C LYS A 79 -1.43 7.86 -93.43
N VAL A 80 -1.24 8.62 -92.35
CA VAL A 80 -1.34 8.10 -90.98
C VAL A 80 -2.74 7.51 -90.75
N SER A 81 -2.82 6.20 -90.54
CA SER A 81 -4.06 5.49 -90.25
C SER A 81 -4.53 5.80 -88.82
N ASN A 82 -5.84 6.03 -88.64
CA ASN A 82 -6.46 6.41 -87.35
C ASN A 82 -5.93 7.71 -86.71
N SER A 83 -5.47 8.67 -87.52
CA SER A 83 -5.03 9.97 -86.99
C SER A 83 -6.18 10.76 -86.35
N THR A 84 -5.86 11.48 -85.28
CA THR A 84 -6.76 12.43 -84.60
C THR A 84 -6.41 13.85 -85.04
N ALA A 85 -7.43 14.57 -85.51
CA ALA A 85 -7.23 15.95 -85.97
C ALA A 85 -6.71 16.85 -84.82
N GLY A 86 -5.66 17.63 -85.11
CA GLY A 86 -5.04 18.55 -84.16
C GLY A 86 -3.85 17.96 -83.38
N ASN A 87 -3.61 16.65 -83.48
CA ASN A 87 -2.39 16.05 -82.96
C ASN A 87 -1.19 16.37 -83.85
N LEU A 88 -0.02 16.47 -83.23
CA LEU A 88 1.25 16.66 -83.94
C LEU A 88 1.71 15.33 -84.55
N ALA A 89 2.35 15.38 -85.71
CA ALA A 89 2.99 14.22 -86.30
C ALA A 89 4.28 13.87 -85.53
N SER A 90 4.50 12.58 -85.31
CA SER A 90 5.74 12.01 -84.79
C SER A 90 6.36 11.07 -85.80
N LEU A 91 7.66 10.84 -85.66
CA LEU A 91 8.36 9.77 -86.37
C LEU A 91 8.36 8.51 -85.50
N THR A 92 8.00 7.38 -86.09
CA THR A 92 8.24 6.07 -85.49
C THR A 92 9.71 5.69 -85.62
N ALA A 93 10.14 4.65 -84.89
CA ALA A 93 11.54 4.25 -84.85
C ALA A 93 12.13 3.83 -86.22
N ASP A 94 11.27 3.42 -87.16
CA ASP A 94 11.59 3.07 -88.55
C ASP A 94 11.54 4.29 -89.52
N GLY A 95 11.30 5.50 -89.00
CA GLY A 95 11.25 6.73 -89.80
C GLY A 95 9.92 6.99 -90.51
N SER A 96 8.90 6.15 -90.27
CA SER A 96 7.54 6.36 -90.76
C SER A 96 6.84 7.47 -89.94
N ILE A 97 5.79 8.07 -90.50
CA ILE A 97 5.01 9.10 -89.81
C ILE A 97 3.86 8.43 -89.03
N ALA A 98 3.72 8.77 -87.74
CA ALA A 98 2.60 8.38 -86.90
C ALA A 98 2.00 9.57 -86.13
N ASP A 99 0.79 9.40 -85.63
CA ASP A 99 0.17 10.36 -84.72
C ASP A 99 0.88 10.32 -83.35
N SER A 100 1.34 11.47 -82.84
CA SER A 100 2.05 11.54 -81.55
C SER A 100 1.16 11.26 -80.34
N GLY A 101 -0.17 11.26 -80.51
CA GLY A 101 -1.15 11.24 -79.42
C GLY A 101 -1.16 12.53 -78.60
N LYS A 102 -0.43 13.57 -79.02
CA LYS A 102 -0.31 14.86 -78.33
C LYS A 102 -0.71 16.00 -79.25
N LYS A 103 -1.57 16.87 -78.75
CA LYS A 103 -1.83 18.18 -79.36
C LYS A 103 -0.91 19.22 -78.73
N ALA A 104 -0.73 20.37 -79.40
CA ALA A 104 0.10 21.46 -78.90
C ALA A 104 -0.30 21.93 -77.49
N ALA A 105 -1.59 21.85 -77.15
CA ALA A 105 -2.12 22.22 -75.83
C ALA A 105 -1.79 21.24 -74.69
N ASP A 106 -1.27 20.05 -74.99
CA ASP A 106 -0.84 19.09 -73.95
C ASP A 106 0.55 19.42 -73.39
N PHE A 107 1.25 20.40 -73.98
CA PHE A 107 2.52 20.91 -73.51
C PHE A 107 2.31 22.20 -72.72
N ALA A 108 3.11 22.40 -71.67
CA ALA A 108 3.04 23.62 -70.86
C ALA A 108 3.28 24.86 -71.74
N SER A 109 2.38 25.84 -71.61
CA SER A 109 2.54 27.11 -72.28
C SER A 109 3.65 27.94 -71.63
N LYS A 110 4.18 28.92 -72.36
CA LYS A 110 5.13 29.90 -71.78
C LYS A 110 4.50 30.68 -70.61
N SER A 111 3.18 30.88 -70.65
CA SER A 111 2.41 31.45 -69.54
C SER A 111 2.37 30.53 -68.31
N ASP A 112 2.21 29.21 -68.49
CA ASP A 112 2.21 28.26 -67.35
C ASP A 112 3.56 28.27 -66.63
N ILE A 113 4.65 28.34 -67.39
CA ILE A 113 6.01 28.47 -66.85
C ILE A 113 6.18 29.81 -66.11
N SER A 114 5.62 30.89 -66.64
CA SER A 114 5.67 32.21 -66.01
C SER A 114 4.85 32.28 -64.73
N ASN A 115 3.66 31.67 -64.71
CA ASN A 115 2.80 31.57 -63.54
C ASN A 115 3.46 30.74 -62.43
N LEU A 116 4.14 29.64 -62.79
CA LEU A 116 4.91 28.86 -61.84
C LEU A 116 6.01 29.72 -61.18
N ASN A 117 6.80 30.44 -61.98
CA ASN A 117 7.82 31.36 -61.46
C ASN A 117 7.24 32.49 -60.58
N ALA A 118 6.03 32.97 -60.87
CA ALA A 118 5.36 33.96 -60.01
C ALA A 118 4.94 33.38 -58.66
N TYR A 119 4.56 32.10 -58.61
CA TYR A 119 4.12 31.44 -57.38
C TYR A 119 5.27 30.97 -56.50
N VAL A 120 6.30 30.37 -57.11
CA VAL A 120 7.46 29.85 -56.36
C VAL A 120 8.55 30.89 -56.19
N GLY A 121 8.61 31.93 -57.02
CA GLY A 121 9.69 32.93 -57.00
C GLY A 121 10.94 32.47 -57.74
N THR A 122 11.97 33.32 -57.75
CA THR A 122 13.27 33.07 -58.40
C THR A 122 14.39 33.08 -57.37
N ILE A 123 15.46 32.32 -57.62
CA ILE A 123 16.69 32.38 -56.83
C ILE A 123 17.47 33.63 -57.25
N PRO A 124 17.79 34.57 -56.35
CA PRO A 124 18.65 35.71 -56.66
C PRO A 124 20.03 35.28 -57.14
N ALA A 125 20.66 36.06 -58.02
CA ALA A 125 21.94 35.69 -58.65
C ALA A 125 23.12 35.64 -57.66
N ASP A 126 22.99 36.26 -56.50
CA ASP A 126 23.95 36.31 -55.40
C ASP A 126 23.71 35.24 -54.32
N SER A 127 22.66 34.43 -54.47
CA SER A 127 22.36 33.31 -53.58
C SER A 127 23.19 32.08 -53.92
N ASN A 128 23.73 31.41 -52.90
CA ASN A 128 24.41 30.11 -53.06
C ASN A 128 23.43 28.93 -53.08
N ALA A 129 22.14 29.17 -52.84
CA ALA A 129 21.11 28.13 -52.83
C ALA A 129 20.92 27.46 -54.20
N SER A 130 20.82 26.13 -54.21
CA SER A 130 20.61 25.34 -55.43
C SER A 130 19.13 25.10 -55.76
N SER A 131 18.22 25.48 -54.85
CA SER A 131 16.77 25.45 -55.04
C SER A 131 16.08 26.62 -54.33
N VAL A 132 14.85 26.92 -54.73
CA VAL A 132 14.07 27.98 -54.07
C VAL A 132 13.75 27.64 -52.60
N ILE A 133 13.60 26.35 -52.27
CA ILE A 133 13.39 25.88 -50.90
C ILE A 133 14.64 26.13 -50.05
N GLU A 134 15.83 25.91 -50.61
CA GLU A 134 17.09 26.23 -49.93
C GLU A 134 17.24 27.74 -49.73
N TYR A 135 16.87 28.55 -50.72
CA TYR A 135 16.91 30.00 -50.58
C TYR A 135 15.98 30.51 -49.47
N ALA A 136 14.76 29.96 -49.36
CA ALA A 136 13.84 30.31 -48.28
C ALA A 136 14.39 29.95 -46.88
N LYS A 137 15.11 28.82 -46.77
CA LYS A 137 15.80 28.44 -45.52
C LYS A 137 16.96 29.38 -45.22
N GLU A 138 17.78 29.70 -46.23
CA GLU A 138 18.88 30.65 -46.10
C GLU A 138 18.39 32.03 -45.64
N ALA A 139 17.30 32.54 -46.23
CA ALA A 139 16.69 33.80 -45.83
C ALA A 139 16.14 33.75 -44.39
N ALA A 140 15.51 32.65 -43.98
CA ALA A 140 15.01 32.46 -42.61
C ALA A 140 16.16 32.36 -41.59
N ASP A 141 17.25 31.69 -41.93
CA ASP A 141 18.42 31.57 -41.04
C ASP A 141 19.22 32.88 -41.01
N LYS A 142 19.33 33.61 -42.13
CA LYS A 142 19.83 35.00 -42.14
C LYS A 142 18.98 35.92 -41.26
N ALA A 143 17.65 35.79 -41.28
CA ALA A 143 16.78 36.56 -40.39
C ALA A 143 16.99 36.20 -38.90
N LYS A 144 17.34 34.95 -38.57
CA LYS A 144 17.72 34.55 -37.20
C LYS A 144 19.14 35.02 -36.81
N ALA A 145 20.03 35.14 -37.78
CA ALA A 145 21.41 35.56 -37.59
C ALA A 145 21.62 37.07 -37.79
N ASP A 146 20.58 37.80 -38.18
CA ASP A 146 20.60 39.25 -38.34
C ASP A 146 20.86 39.90 -36.97
N ALA A 147 22.01 40.56 -36.85
CA ALA A 147 22.43 41.26 -35.64
C ALA A 147 21.49 42.41 -35.25
N SER A 148 20.51 42.78 -36.09
CA SER A 148 19.44 43.71 -35.75
C SER A 148 18.36 43.09 -34.84
N TYR A 149 18.22 41.77 -34.77
CA TYR A 149 17.30 41.09 -33.85
C TYR A 149 18.01 40.84 -32.51
N ASP A 150 17.88 41.78 -31.58
CA ASP A 150 18.42 41.68 -30.23
C ASP A 150 17.28 41.56 -29.19
N ASP A 151 16.96 40.32 -28.80
CA ASP A 151 16.02 40.01 -27.72
C ASP A 151 16.72 39.84 -26.35
N THR A 152 17.99 40.25 -26.22
CA THR A 152 18.77 40.12 -24.99
C THR A 152 18.09 40.82 -23.82
N GLU A 153 17.55 42.02 -24.03
CA GLU A 153 16.82 42.75 -22.98
C GLU A 153 15.52 42.03 -22.59
N LEU A 154 14.78 41.49 -23.57
CA LEU A 154 13.55 40.76 -23.32
C LEU A 154 13.83 39.46 -22.55
N ARG A 155 14.82 38.68 -22.97
CA ARG A 155 15.25 37.46 -22.27
C ARG A 155 15.73 37.76 -20.85
N ALA A 156 16.49 38.83 -20.65
CA ALA A 156 16.90 39.27 -19.32
C ALA A 156 15.70 39.62 -18.42
N LYS A 157 14.70 40.34 -18.95
CA LYS A 157 13.44 40.64 -18.23
C LYS A 157 12.64 39.38 -17.91
N VAL A 158 12.56 38.43 -18.83
CA VAL A 158 11.87 37.14 -18.60
C VAL A 158 12.56 36.36 -17.50
N THR A 159 13.89 36.28 -17.50
CA THR A 159 14.66 35.61 -16.44
C THR A 159 14.46 36.31 -15.09
N ALA A 160 14.60 37.63 -15.03
CA ALA A 160 14.41 38.40 -13.80
C ALA A 160 13.00 38.21 -13.20
N ASN A 161 11.97 38.21 -14.05
CA ASN A 161 10.60 37.94 -13.61
C ASN A 161 10.44 36.50 -13.13
N THR A 162 11.06 35.53 -13.80
CA THR A 162 11.01 34.11 -13.40
C THR A 162 11.62 33.92 -12.01
N ASP A 163 12.77 34.55 -11.76
CA ASP A 163 13.45 34.50 -10.46
C ASP A 163 12.64 35.18 -9.35
N ALA A 164 12.08 36.36 -9.64
CA ALA A 164 11.22 37.07 -8.68
C ALA A 164 9.97 36.26 -8.32
N VAL A 165 9.33 35.62 -9.30
CA VAL A 165 8.18 34.74 -9.08
C VAL A 165 8.57 33.51 -8.24
N ALA A 166 9.75 32.93 -8.49
CA ALA A 166 10.25 31.82 -7.68
C ALA A 166 10.46 32.21 -6.21
N ILE A 167 10.98 33.41 -5.94
CA ILE A 167 11.12 33.94 -4.58
C ILE A 167 9.73 34.15 -3.94
N LEU A 168 8.81 34.81 -4.64
CA LEU A 168 7.46 35.09 -4.13
C LEU A 168 6.70 33.80 -3.76
N ASN A 169 6.85 32.74 -4.56
CA ASN A 169 6.19 31.45 -4.38
C ASN A 169 6.94 30.48 -3.43
N GLY A 170 8.15 30.82 -3.00
CA GLY A 170 8.93 29.99 -2.08
C GLY A 170 8.41 30.00 -0.64
N THR A 171 9.24 29.49 0.27
CA THR A 171 8.96 29.49 1.72
C THR A 171 9.98 30.30 2.54
N GLY A 172 11.04 30.79 1.89
CA GLY A 172 12.10 31.59 2.50
C GLY A 172 11.78 33.08 2.59
N THR A 173 12.76 33.87 3.02
CA THR A 173 12.69 35.33 3.09
C THR A 173 12.32 35.93 1.72
N GLY A 174 11.38 36.87 1.70
CA GLY A 174 10.87 37.50 0.48
C GLY A 174 9.67 36.77 -0.15
N SER A 175 9.35 35.56 0.29
CA SER A 175 8.14 34.86 -0.14
C SER A 175 6.88 35.46 0.49
N VAL A 176 5.75 35.32 -0.22
CA VAL A 176 4.43 35.69 0.30
C VAL A 176 4.11 34.83 1.52
N SER A 177 4.42 33.54 1.48
CA SER A 177 4.17 32.60 2.57
C SER A 177 4.86 33.02 3.87
N LYS A 178 6.17 33.34 3.81
CA LYS A 178 6.92 33.78 5.00
C LYS A 178 6.44 35.14 5.52
N THR A 179 6.16 36.07 4.62
CA THR A 179 5.68 37.41 4.99
C THR A 179 4.33 37.34 5.72
N VAL A 180 3.40 36.51 5.20
CA VAL A 180 2.09 36.29 5.84
C VAL A 180 2.26 35.59 7.18
N TYR A 181 3.11 34.56 7.26
CA TYR A 181 3.38 33.86 8.51
C TYR A 181 3.92 34.82 9.58
N ASP A 182 4.91 35.65 9.25
CA ASP A 182 5.50 36.60 10.18
C ASP A 182 4.50 37.66 10.63
N ALA A 183 3.70 38.19 9.71
CA ALA A 183 2.65 39.15 10.05
C ALA A 183 1.59 38.54 10.99
N VAL A 184 1.19 37.29 10.77
CA VAL A 184 0.26 36.58 11.68
C VAL A 184 0.93 36.34 13.03
N ALA A 185 2.20 35.93 13.05
CA ALA A 185 2.95 35.75 14.29
C ALA A 185 3.11 37.07 15.07
N GLU A 186 3.29 38.20 14.39
CA GLU A 186 3.37 39.53 14.99
C GLU A 186 2.01 40.01 15.49
N VAL A 187 0.90 39.72 14.79
CA VAL A 187 -0.46 39.97 15.32
C VAL A 187 -0.73 39.14 16.57
N VAL A 188 -0.22 37.91 16.63
CA VAL A 188 -0.33 37.05 17.80
C VAL A 188 0.61 37.49 18.93
N ALA A 189 1.82 37.96 18.66
CA ALA A 189 2.83 38.24 19.70
C ALA A 189 2.99 39.73 20.06
N GLY A 190 2.53 40.65 19.21
CA GLY A 190 2.80 42.09 19.28
C GLY A 190 1.59 42.93 19.70
N ALA A 191 0.47 42.30 20.07
CA ALA A 191 -0.65 43.01 20.69
C ALA A 191 -0.19 43.61 22.05
N PRO A 192 -0.62 44.84 22.40
CA PRO A 192 -0.39 45.36 23.75
C PRO A 192 -0.94 44.37 24.79
N GLU A 193 -0.29 44.21 25.95
CA GLU A 193 -0.68 43.21 26.97
C GLU A 193 -2.18 43.22 27.31
N SER A 194 -2.87 44.37 27.22
CA SER A 194 -4.31 44.49 27.44
C SER A 194 -5.22 43.96 26.32
N MET A 195 -4.67 43.57 25.16
CA MET A 195 -5.36 43.10 23.96
C MET A 195 -4.77 41.78 23.44
N ASP A 196 -3.92 41.12 24.21
CA ASP A 196 -3.15 39.93 23.83
C ASP A 196 -3.97 38.61 23.92
N THR A 197 -5.29 38.71 23.75
CA THR A 197 -6.22 37.61 23.96
C THR A 197 -5.95 36.41 23.07
N LEU A 198 -5.40 36.63 21.87
CA LEU A 198 -5.07 35.54 20.94
C LEU A 198 -3.83 34.76 21.39
N LYS A 199 -2.82 35.44 21.94
CA LYS A 199 -1.67 34.78 22.56
C LYS A 199 -2.07 34.05 23.82
N GLU A 200 -2.88 34.66 24.68
CA GLU A 200 -3.40 34.03 25.88
C GLU A 200 -4.15 32.73 25.53
N ILE A 201 -5.02 32.75 24.51
CA ILE A 201 -5.73 31.56 24.04
C ILE A 201 -4.74 30.52 23.46
N SER A 202 -3.75 30.94 22.68
CA SER A 202 -2.74 30.05 22.08
C SER A 202 -1.88 29.36 23.15
N ASP A 203 -1.37 30.13 24.11
CA ASP A 203 -0.56 29.63 25.22
C ASP A 203 -1.41 28.74 26.14
N TRP A 204 -2.68 29.09 26.35
CA TRP A 204 -3.62 28.26 27.10
C TRP A 204 -3.84 26.91 26.41
N ILE A 205 -4.12 26.88 25.10
CA ILE A 205 -4.30 25.63 24.34
C ILE A 205 -3.03 24.76 24.40
N GLN A 206 -1.85 25.36 24.27
CA GLN A 206 -0.58 24.62 24.37
C GLN A 206 -0.37 24.04 25.77
N GLY A 207 -0.61 24.84 26.81
CA GLY A 207 -0.47 24.42 28.20
C GLY A 207 -1.47 23.34 28.64
N HIS A 208 -2.67 23.30 28.03
CA HIS A 208 -3.77 22.40 28.40
C HIS A 208 -4.01 21.29 27.36
N SER A 209 -3.07 21.08 26.44
CA SER A 209 -3.19 20.11 25.34
C SER A 209 -3.41 18.66 25.80
N SER A 210 -3.01 18.34 27.05
CA SER A 210 -3.11 17.00 27.64
C SER A 210 -4.14 16.87 28.77
N ASP A 211 -4.83 17.95 29.13
CA ASP A 211 -5.71 17.97 30.31
C ASP A 211 -6.86 16.98 30.20
N ALA A 212 -7.44 16.84 29.01
CA ALA A 212 -8.48 15.85 28.76
C ALA A 212 -7.96 14.41 28.93
N ALA A 213 -6.72 14.15 28.50
CA ALA A 213 -6.07 12.85 28.69
C ALA A 213 -5.77 12.58 30.17
N SER A 214 -5.29 13.60 30.91
CA SER A 214 -5.05 13.53 32.36
C SER A 214 -6.34 13.28 33.14
N MET A 215 -7.43 13.98 32.79
CA MET A 215 -8.76 13.74 33.37
C MET A 215 -9.24 12.31 33.12
N ASN A 216 -9.10 11.80 31.90
CA ASN A 216 -9.46 10.42 31.57
C ASN A 216 -8.64 9.39 32.37
N SER A 217 -7.35 9.64 32.58
CA SER A 217 -6.50 8.80 33.44
C SER A 217 -7.04 8.76 34.87
N ARG A 218 -7.29 9.94 35.47
CA ARG A 218 -7.83 10.04 36.83
C ARG A 218 -9.20 9.38 36.99
N ILE A 219 -10.05 9.42 35.95
CA ILE A 219 -11.33 8.69 35.94
C ILE A 219 -11.08 7.17 35.96
N GLY A 220 -10.10 6.69 35.19
CA GLY A 220 -9.67 5.29 35.20
C GLY A 220 -9.18 4.85 36.58
N ASP A 221 -8.33 5.65 37.22
CA ASP A 221 -7.81 5.39 38.57
C ASP A 221 -8.95 5.36 39.60
N ASN A 222 -9.81 6.38 39.61
CA ASN A 222 -10.98 6.42 40.49
C ASN A 222 -11.90 5.21 40.29
N LYS A 223 -12.08 4.76 39.05
CA LYS A 223 -12.87 3.54 38.77
C LYS A 223 -12.21 2.31 39.39
N ALA A 224 -10.89 2.16 39.24
CA ALA A 224 -10.16 1.05 39.84
C ALA A 224 -10.24 1.07 41.37
N ASP A 225 -10.10 2.25 41.99
CA ASP A 225 -10.23 2.44 43.43
C ASP A 225 -11.64 2.10 43.94
N ILE A 226 -12.68 2.50 43.22
CA ILE A 226 -14.07 2.15 43.54
C ILE A 226 -14.29 0.63 43.46
N ASP A 227 -13.74 -0.03 42.44
CA ASP A 227 -13.85 -1.49 42.29
C ASP A 227 -13.07 -2.22 43.41
N ALA A 228 -11.91 -1.69 43.83
CA ALA A 228 -11.16 -2.20 44.99
C ALA A 228 -11.94 -2.02 46.30
N LEU A 229 -12.55 -0.86 46.53
CA LEU A 229 -13.40 -0.60 47.69
C LEU A 229 -14.56 -1.58 47.77
N LYS A 230 -15.27 -1.82 46.65
CA LYS A 230 -16.35 -2.82 46.59
C LYS A 230 -15.89 -4.23 46.95
N SER A 231 -14.67 -4.60 46.57
CA SER A 231 -14.08 -5.91 46.91
C SER A 231 -13.83 -6.02 48.42
N LEU A 232 -13.27 -4.97 49.03
CA LEU A 232 -12.96 -4.94 50.47
C LEU A 232 -14.20 -4.93 51.36
N ILE A 233 -15.18 -4.09 51.04
CA ILE A 233 -16.37 -3.90 51.88
C ILE A 233 -17.47 -4.92 51.55
N GLY A 234 -17.36 -5.62 50.43
CA GLY A 234 -18.40 -6.49 49.89
C GLY A 234 -19.57 -5.73 49.26
N GLN A 235 -20.51 -6.47 48.70
CA GLN A 235 -21.79 -5.92 48.21
C GLN A 235 -22.93 -6.44 49.08
N LEU A 236 -24.02 -5.68 49.14
CA LEU A 236 -25.25 -6.17 49.75
C LEU A 236 -25.73 -7.41 48.96
N PRO A 237 -26.10 -8.51 49.63
CA PRO A 237 -26.69 -9.65 48.95
C PRO A 237 -27.95 -9.24 48.17
N GLU A 238 -28.16 -9.87 47.00
CA GLU A 238 -29.37 -9.65 46.21
C GLU A 238 -30.63 -9.93 47.06
N GLY A 239 -31.60 -9.02 46.99
CA GLY A 239 -32.84 -9.09 47.77
C GLY A 239 -32.72 -8.65 49.23
N SER A 240 -31.56 -8.16 49.68
CA SER A 240 -31.40 -7.58 51.02
C SER A 240 -32.31 -6.35 51.20
N LYS A 241 -33.05 -6.30 52.32
CA LYS A 241 -33.87 -5.15 52.70
C LYS A 241 -33.04 -3.98 53.27
N ALA A 242 -31.81 -4.27 53.67
CA ALA A 242 -30.91 -3.29 54.25
C ALA A 242 -30.39 -2.31 53.17
N LYS A 243 -30.42 -1.01 53.47
CA LYS A 243 -29.98 0.05 52.53
C LYS A 243 -28.47 0.30 52.56
N THR A 244 -27.77 -0.19 53.57
CA THR A 244 -26.33 -0.06 53.76
C THR A 244 -25.74 -1.35 54.28
N ILE A 245 -24.44 -1.58 54.02
CA ILE A 245 -23.71 -2.75 54.54
C ILE A 245 -23.77 -2.79 56.07
N ILE A 246 -23.66 -1.62 56.72
CA ILE A 246 -23.78 -1.51 58.19
C ILE A 246 -25.16 -1.98 58.67
N ALA A 247 -26.24 -1.57 58.00
CA ALA A 247 -27.58 -2.02 58.34
C ALA A 247 -27.75 -3.53 58.15
N TYR A 248 -27.17 -4.10 57.08
CA TYR A 248 -27.19 -5.54 56.84
C TYR A 248 -26.44 -6.33 57.92
N ILE A 249 -25.25 -5.87 58.30
CA ILE A 249 -24.47 -6.47 59.39
C ILE A 249 -25.25 -6.39 60.71
N ALA A 250 -25.87 -5.24 61.00
CA ALA A 250 -26.66 -5.07 62.22
C ALA A 250 -27.85 -6.03 62.27
N GLU A 251 -28.57 -6.21 61.15
CA GLU A 251 -29.67 -7.17 61.03
C GLU A 251 -29.17 -8.61 61.21
N TYR A 252 -28.09 -8.99 60.52
CA TYR A 252 -27.51 -10.33 60.62
C TYR A 252 -27.04 -10.64 62.05
N VAL A 253 -26.33 -9.72 62.70
CA VAL A 253 -25.88 -9.88 64.09
C VAL A 253 -27.07 -9.95 65.04
N THR A 254 -28.09 -9.12 64.86
CA THR A 254 -29.31 -9.16 65.69
C THR A 254 -30.03 -10.49 65.56
N ASN A 255 -30.18 -11.00 64.33
CA ASN A 255 -30.77 -12.32 64.07
C ASN A 255 -29.90 -13.46 64.62
N ALA A 256 -28.58 -13.38 64.45
CA ALA A 256 -27.65 -14.37 64.96
C ALA A 256 -27.70 -14.43 66.49
N VAL A 257 -27.68 -13.27 67.17
CA VAL A 257 -27.79 -13.16 68.63
C VAL A 257 -29.18 -13.58 69.13
N GLY A 258 -30.24 -13.18 68.43
CA GLY A 258 -31.62 -13.56 68.77
C GLY A 258 -31.89 -15.07 68.62
N ASN A 259 -31.15 -15.75 67.75
CA ASN A 259 -31.22 -17.20 67.55
C ASN A 259 -30.22 -17.98 68.43
N ILE A 260 -29.42 -17.32 69.27
CA ILE A 260 -28.62 -18.04 70.27
C ILE A 260 -29.61 -18.63 71.28
N ASP A 261 -29.65 -19.96 71.33
CA ASP A 261 -30.38 -20.68 72.36
C ASP A 261 -29.69 -20.49 73.72
N LEU A 262 -30.06 -19.41 74.41
CA LEU A 262 -29.52 -19.04 75.72
C LEU A 262 -29.77 -20.13 76.78
N SER A 263 -30.72 -21.05 76.55
CA SER A 263 -31.00 -22.16 77.48
C SER A 263 -29.85 -23.17 77.56
N LYS A 264 -28.91 -23.16 76.60
CA LYS A 264 -27.70 -23.99 76.62
C LYS A 264 -26.58 -23.40 77.47
N PHE A 265 -26.71 -22.15 77.92
CA PHE A 265 -25.72 -21.47 78.76
C PHE A 265 -26.26 -21.41 80.19
N ALA A 266 -25.38 -21.66 81.16
CA ALA A 266 -25.75 -21.51 82.57
C ALA A 266 -26.11 -20.06 82.87
N LEU A 267 -27.24 -19.83 83.55
CA LEU A 267 -27.61 -18.50 83.96
C LEU A 267 -26.65 -18.00 85.04
N VAL A 268 -26.48 -16.68 85.14
CA VAL A 268 -25.68 -16.07 86.22
C VAL A 268 -26.20 -16.50 87.59
N THR A 269 -27.51 -16.68 87.73
CA THR A 269 -28.14 -17.21 88.94
C THR A 269 -27.71 -18.65 89.24
N ASP A 270 -27.60 -19.50 88.22
CA ASP A 270 -27.20 -20.90 88.36
C ASP A 270 -25.72 -21.00 88.75
N LEU A 271 -24.87 -20.21 88.09
CA LEU A 271 -23.44 -20.12 88.42
C LEU A 271 -23.24 -19.59 89.84
N THR A 272 -23.98 -18.57 90.25
CA THR A 272 -23.94 -18.02 91.62
C THR A 272 -24.37 -19.08 92.64
N ALA A 273 -25.44 -19.83 92.35
CA ALA A 273 -25.90 -20.91 93.21
C ALA A 273 -24.89 -22.06 93.31
N ALA A 274 -24.25 -22.43 92.18
CA ALA A 274 -23.21 -23.44 92.13
C ALA A 274 -21.98 -23.03 92.96
N VAL A 275 -21.50 -21.80 92.80
CA VAL A 275 -20.40 -21.24 93.61
C VAL A 275 -20.75 -21.27 95.09
N GLY A 276 -21.96 -20.86 95.47
CA GLY A 276 -22.41 -20.91 96.87
C GLY A 276 -22.44 -22.34 97.46
N ARG A 277 -22.82 -23.35 96.66
CA ARG A 277 -22.77 -24.76 97.08
C ARG A 277 -21.33 -25.25 97.23
N ILE A 278 -20.44 -24.88 96.31
CA ILE A 278 -19.01 -25.22 96.35
C ILE A 278 -18.40 -24.66 97.65
N SER A 279 -18.60 -23.39 97.96
CA SER A 279 -18.05 -22.78 99.17
C SER A 279 -18.54 -23.45 100.46
N LYS A 280 -19.81 -23.87 100.52
CA LYS A 280 -20.34 -24.65 101.66
C LYS A 280 -19.67 -26.01 101.78
N ASN A 281 -19.47 -26.69 100.66
CA ASN A 281 -18.79 -27.99 100.64
C ASN A 281 -17.32 -27.86 101.04
N GLU A 282 -16.61 -26.83 100.56
CA GLU A 282 -15.23 -26.54 100.96
C GLU A 282 -15.12 -26.31 102.46
N ALA A 283 -16.02 -25.51 103.06
CA ALA A 283 -16.06 -25.31 104.51
C ALA A 283 -16.33 -26.62 105.28
N ALA A 284 -17.24 -27.46 104.79
CA ALA A 284 -17.52 -28.76 105.41
C ALA A 284 -16.31 -29.71 105.33
N VAL A 285 -15.58 -29.73 104.21
CA VAL A 285 -14.35 -30.52 104.05
C VAL A 285 -13.29 -30.08 105.06
N THR A 286 -13.09 -28.78 105.27
CA THR A 286 -12.17 -28.26 106.28
C THR A 286 -12.53 -28.76 107.69
N ALA A 287 -13.80 -28.64 108.08
CA ALA A 287 -14.27 -29.09 109.39
C ALA A 287 -14.07 -30.60 109.60
N ILE A 288 -14.30 -31.42 108.55
CA ILE A 288 -14.04 -32.86 108.59
C ILE A 288 -12.55 -33.15 108.77
N ASN A 289 -11.67 -32.42 108.08
CA ASN A 289 -10.22 -32.59 108.22
C ASN A 289 -9.72 -32.24 109.63
N GLU A 290 -10.25 -31.17 110.23
CA GLU A 290 -9.94 -30.80 111.62
C GLU A 290 -10.41 -31.87 112.61
N ALA A 291 -11.64 -32.38 112.43
CA ALA A 291 -12.18 -33.46 113.25
C ALA A 291 -11.37 -34.76 113.09
N ALA A 292 -10.93 -35.09 111.88
CA ALA A 292 -10.08 -36.24 111.61
C ALA A 292 -8.72 -36.11 112.31
N ALA A 293 -8.09 -34.94 112.23
CA ALA A 293 -6.82 -34.68 112.92
C ALA A 293 -6.97 -34.81 114.45
N ALA A 294 -8.07 -34.29 115.02
CA ALA A 294 -8.37 -34.44 116.44
C ALA A 294 -8.59 -35.91 116.82
N LEU A 295 -9.27 -36.70 115.98
CA LEU A 295 -9.46 -38.12 116.19
C LEU A 295 -8.13 -38.87 116.14
N THR A 296 -7.26 -38.59 115.17
CA THR A 296 -5.91 -39.15 115.10
C THR A 296 -5.13 -38.89 116.39
N ALA A 297 -5.14 -37.66 116.90
CA ALA A 297 -4.46 -37.34 118.15
C ALA A 297 -5.01 -38.15 119.35
N ARG A 298 -6.34 -38.27 119.46
CA ARG A 298 -6.97 -39.08 120.52
C ARG A 298 -6.61 -40.56 120.43
N VAL A 299 -6.55 -41.12 119.22
CA VAL A 299 -6.14 -42.50 118.99
C VAL A 299 -4.69 -42.70 119.43
N THR A 300 -3.77 -41.81 119.05
CA THR A 300 -2.37 -41.88 119.48
C THR A 300 -2.20 -41.79 121.00
N THR A 301 -2.98 -40.92 121.66
CA THR A 301 -3.02 -40.88 123.13
C THR A 301 -3.51 -42.21 123.70
N ALA A 302 -4.61 -42.76 123.19
CA ALA A 302 -5.14 -44.04 123.63
C ALA A 302 -4.16 -45.20 123.43
N GLU A 303 -3.42 -45.23 122.32
CA GLU A 303 -2.34 -46.20 122.08
C GLU A 303 -1.24 -46.11 123.14
N THR A 304 -0.86 -44.89 123.54
CA THR A 304 0.15 -44.65 124.60
C THR A 304 -0.36 -45.09 125.97
N ASP A 305 -1.62 -44.79 126.28
CA ASP A 305 -2.26 -45.20 127.52
C ASP A 305 -2.36 -46.73 127.61
N ILE A 306 -2.71 -47.40 126.51
CA ILE A 306 -2.76 -48.87 126.41
C ILE A 306 -1.37 -49.47 126.67
N ASP A 307 -0.31 -48.96 126.03
CA ASP A 307 1.06 -49.45 126.26
C ASP A 307 1.49 -49.28 127.73
N THR A 308 1.09 -48.19 128.37
CA THR A 308 1.34 -47.94 129.79
C THR A 308 0.62 -48.96 130.68
N VAL A 309 -0.67 -49.22 130.41
CA VAL A 309 -1.45 -50.23 131.13
C VAL A 309 -0.88 -51.62 130.92
N GLU A 310 -0.49 -51.99 129.70
CA GLU A 310 0.14 -53.27 129.40
C GLU A 310 1.45 -53.48 130.18
N LYS A 311 2.30 -52.45 130.27
CA LYS A 311 3.52 -52.49 131.09
C LYS A 311 3.18 -52.68 132.57
N GLY A 312 2.20 -51.93 133.08
CA GLY A 312 1.71 -52.07 134.46
C GLY A 312 1.21 -53.47 134.78
N LEU A 313 0.42 -54.07 133.87
CA LEU A 313 -0.07 -55.45 133.98
C LEU A 313 1.08 -56.46 133.99
N LYS A 314 2.08 -56.31 133.12
CA LYS A 314 3.28 -57.18 133.11
C LYS A 314 4.00 -57.14 134.45
N THR A 315 4.22 -55.95 135.02
CA THR A 315 4.85 -55.80 136.35
C THR A 315 4.02 -56.44 137.44
N ALA A 316 2.70 -56.20 137.47
CA ALA A 316 1.81 -56.80 138.45
C ALA A 316 1.85 -58.34 138.38
N ASN A 317 1.84 -58.90 137.17
CA ASN A 317 1.92 -60.34 136.95
C ASN A 317 3.26 -60.93 137.44
N THR A 318 4.38 -60.23 137.23
CA THR A 318 5.69 -60.62 137.79
C THR A 318 5.65 -60.64 139.32
N ASN A 319 5.11 -59.59 139.95
CA ASN A 319 5.02 -59.51 141.41
C ASN A 319 4.14 -60.63 142.00
N ILE A 320 3.02 -60.97 141.35
CA ILE A 320 2.17 -62.11 141.73
C ILE A 320 2.97 -63.41 141.66
N GLY A 321 3.76 -63.61 140.60
CA GLY A 321 4.66 -64.77 140.47
C GLY A 321 5.65 -64.85 141.63
N THR A 322 6.35 -63.76 141.95
CA THR A 322 7.29 -63.69 143.09
C THR A 322 6.59 -63.96 144.42
N ASN A 323 5.43 -63.35 144.67
CA ASN A 323 4.68 -63.56 145.90
C ASN A 323 4.21 -65.02 146.03
N THR A 324 3.81 -65.65 144.92
CA THR A 324 3.45 -67.07 144.89
C THR A 324 4.63 -67.93 145.32
N SER A 325 5.83 -67.68 144.78
CA SER A 325 7.05 -68.38 145.19
C SER A 325 7.42 -68.14 146.66
N ASN A 326 7.28 -66.90 147.15
CA ASN A 326 7.53 -66.58 148.56
C ASN A 326 6.57 -67.30 149.50
N ILE A 327 5.27 -67.36 149.15
CA ILE A 327 4.25 -68.09 149.92
C ILE A 327 4.58 -69.58 149.96
N GLN A 328 4.96 -70.18 148.82
CA GLN A 328 5.40 -71.59 148.77
C GLN A 328 6.63 -71.82 149.66
N ASN A 329 7.61 -70.91 149.64
CA ASN A 329 8.79 -71.00 150.50
C ASN A 329 8.41 -70.93 151.99
N ASN A 330 7.53 -69.99 152.35
CA ASN A 330 7.05 -69.84 153.73
C ASN A 330 6.28 -71.08 154.18
N LEU A 331 5.41 -71.64 153.34
CA LEU A 331 4.71 -72.89 153.61
C LEU A 331 5.70 -74.02 153.90
N SER A 332 6.71 -74.21 153.05
CA SER A 332 7.76 -75.23 153.28
C SER A 332 8.51 -75.03 154.60
N LYS A 333 8.82 -73.78 154.98
CA LYS A 333 9.47 -73.46 156.27
C LYS A 333 8.55 -73.74 157.46
N ILE A 334 7.27 -73.44 157.35
CA ILE A 334 6.27 -73.73 158.39
C ILE A 334 6.17 -75.24 158.59
N THR A 335 6.01 -76.01 157.52
CA THR A 335 5.99 -77.48 157.59
C THR A 335 7.27 -78.05 158.21
N ALA A 336 8.44 -77.48 157.91
CA ALA A 336 9.69 -77.88 158.54
C ALA A 336 9.72 -77.59 160.05
N LEU A 337 9.18 -76.43 160.49
CA LEU A 337 9.05 -76.10 161.90
C LEU A 337 8.06 -77.02 162.62
N GLU A 338 6.90 -77.31 162.01
CA GLU A 338 5.92 -78.29 162.51
C GLU A 338 6.57 -79.65 162.75
N GLY A 339 7.44 -80.11 161.84
CA GLY A 339 8.20 -81.35 162.01
C GLY A 339 9.22 -81.33 163.17
N LEU A 340 9.75 -80.17 163.56
CA LEU A 340 10.68 -80.04 164.69
C LEU A 340 9.97 -80.00 166.05
N VAL A 341 8.76 -79.43 166.12
CA VAL A 341 8.00 -79.32 167.39
C VAL A 341 7.18 -80.57 167.72
N GLY A 342 7.00 -81.48 166.76
CA GLY A 342 6.22 -82.72 166.95
C GLY A 342 4.73 -82.46 167.19
N ASP A 343 3.99 -83.47 167.68
CA ASP A 343 2.53 -83.43 167.94
C ASP A 343 2.13 -82.56 169.16
N GLY A 344 2.95 -81.57 169.49
CA GLY A 344 2.74 -80.63 170.59
C GLY A 344 3.76 -80.80 171.69
N PHE A 345 4.12 -79.66 172.28
CA PHE A 345 4.83 -79.62 173.55
C PHE A 345 4.01 -80.38 174.58
N GLU A 346 4.43 -81.61 174.92
CA GLU A 346 3.78 -82.35 175.99
C GLU A 346 4.05 -81.59 177.29
N PRO A 347 3.01 -81.14 178.03
CA PRO A 347 3.21 -80.39 179.24
C PRO A 347 4.12 -81.18 180.17
N ILE A 348 5.21 -80.57 180.63
CA ILE A 348 6.10 -81.21 181.60
C ILE A 348 5.21 -81.71 182.75
N PRO A 349 5.09 -83.04 182.98
CA PRO A 349 4.11 -83.58 183.91
C PRO A 349 4.29 -82.92 185.27
N SER A 350 3.19 -82.63 185.98
CA SER A 350 3.28 -81.98 187.30
C SER A 350 4.18 -82.76 188.26
N ALA A 351 4.38 -84.07 188.04
CA ALA A 351 5.37 -84.89 188.74
C ALA A 351 6.81 -84.43 188.48
N SER A 352 7.19 -84.22 187.22
CA SER A 352 8.50 -83.70 186.81
C SER A 352 8.73 -82.26 187.26
N ILE A 353 7.67 -81.43 187.36
CA ILE A 353 7.75 -80.10 187.96
C ILE A 353 7.95 -80.21 189.48
N ARG A 354 7.16 -81.03 190.18
CA ARG A 354 7.28 -81.22 191.64
C ARG A 354 8.63 -81.79 192.05
N SER A 355 9.22 -82.70 191.26
CA SER A 355 10.53 -83.27 191.57
C SER A 355 11.67 -82.25 191.53
N LEU A 356 11.49 -81.11 190.86
CA LEU A 356 12.49 -80.03 190.84
C LEU A 356 12.48 -79.19 192.14
N PHE A 357 11.40 -79.22 192.92
CA PHE A 357 11.22 -78.37 194.11
C PHE A 357 11.11 -79.13 195.43
N ASN A 358 11.04 -80.47 195.40
CA ASN A 358 11.09 -81.31 196.59
C ASN A 358 12.47 -81.97 196.70
N LYS A 359 13.26 -81.51 197.67
CA LYS A 359 14.43 -82.25 198.16
C LYS A 359 14.03 -83.59 198.76
#